data_AF-A0A494ZUL3-F1
#
_entry.id   AF-A0A494ZUL3-F1
#
_cell.length_a   1.000
_cell.length_b   1.000
_cell.length_c   1.000
_cell.angle_alpha   90.00
_cell.angle_beta   90.00
_cell.angle_gamma   90.00
#
_symmetry.space_group_name_H-M   'P 1'
#
loop_
_entity.id
_entity.type
_entity.pdbx_description
1 polymer ?
#
loop_
_entity_poly.entity_id
_entity_poly.type
_entity_poly.pdbx_seq_one_letter_code
_entity_poly.pdbx_strand_id
1 'polypeptide(L)'
;MLSRMEMDPARMDLLYGFFNTYLYLNAKEEEQMAEEIAKLPKEEAKKLFKNPNVYYEKGKKEGIEKGIEQGLEQGIKKVITNMLQKGFSDEIIAEVSGVDREEIERIKKEMDL
;
A
#
# COMPACT_ATOMS: atom_id res chain seq x y z
N MET A 1 12.53 0.95 28.32
CA MET A 1 12.04 0.90 26.93
C MET A 1 13.26 1.04 26.02
N LEU A 2 13.41 0.21 24.98
CA LEU A 2 14.55 0.23 24.04
C LEU A 2 14.84 1.64 23.48
N SER A 3 13.81 2.48 23.40
CA SER A 3 13.87 3.90 23.03
C SER A 3 14.74 4.81 23.91
N ARG A 4 15.15 4.34 25.11
CA ARG A 4 16.04 5.07 26.03
C ARG A 4 17.50 4.65 25.92
N MET A 5 17.81 3.69 25.05
CA MET A 5 19.19 3.23 24.84
C MET A 5 19.88 4.17 23.85
N GLU A 6 21.02 4.74 24.23
CA GLU A 6 21.84 5.57 23.35
C GLU A 6 22.65 4.67 22.40
N MET A 7 22.04 4.26 21.29
CA MET A 7 22.66 3.47 20.23
C MET A 7 22.58 4.21 18.89
N ASP A 8 23.49 3.88 17.97
CA ASP A 8 23.39 4.40 16.60
C ASP A 8 22.21 3.77 15.84
N PRO A 9 21.75 4.41 14.75
CA PRO A 9 20.59 3.95 13.99
C PRO A 9 20.70 2.51 13.48
N ALA A 10 21.86 2.08 13.00
CA ALA A 10 22.04 0.74 12.43
C ALA A 10 21.96 -0.35 13.52
N ARG A 11 22.54 -0.11 14.71
CA ARG A 11 22.40 -1.03 15.86
C ARG A 11 20.96 -1.11 16.35
N MET A 12 20.26 0.01 16.36
CA MET A 12 18.82 0.02 16.69
C MET A 12 18.04 -0.79 15.67
N ASP A 13 18.18 -0.52 14.37
CA ASP A 13 17.46 -1.25 13.32
C ASP A 13 17.71 -2.75 13.38
N LEU A 14 18.94 -3.18 13.65
CA LEU A 14 19.28 -4.60 13.83
C LEU A 14 18.53 -5.22 15.03
N LEU A 15 18.56 -4.55 16.17
CA LEU A 15 17.92 -5.03 17.39
C LEU A 15 16.40 -5.12 17.20
N TYR A 16 15.78 -4.09 16.62
CA TYR A 16 14.36 -4.08 16.32
C TYR A 16 14.00 -5.14 15.26
N GLY A 17 14.80 -5.30 14.21
CA GLY A 17 14.57 -6.35 13.21
C GLY A 17 14.62 -7.75 13.81
N PHE A 18 15.59 -7.99 14.71
CA PHE A 18 15.66 -9.24 15.47
C PHE A 18 14.40 -9.46 16.32
N PHE A 19 14.00 -8.48 17.13
CA PHE A 19 12.80 -8.63 17.97
C PHE A 19 11.52 -8.84 17.16
N ASN A 20 11.32 -8.11 16.06
CA ASN A 20 10.12 -8.25 15.23
C ASN A 20 10.03 -9.61 14.52
N THR A 21 11.16 -10.31 14.33
CA THR A 21 11.14 -11.68 13.80
C THR A 21 10.48 -12.66 14.78
N TYR A 22 10.54 -12.39 16.08
CA TYR A 22 10.02 -13.27 17.14
C TYR A 22 8.78 -12.72 17.86
N LEU A 23 8.58 -11.40 17.83
CA LEU A 23 7.49 -10.69 18.49
C LEU A 23 6.64 -9.99 17.44
N TYR A 24 5.79 -10.77 16.77
CA TYR A 24 4.68 -10.22 16.00
C TYR A 24 3.53 -9.92 16.95
N LEU A 25 3.22 -8.63 17.07
CA LEU A 25 2.05 -8.18 17.82
C LEU A 25 0.79 -8.62 17.06
N ASN A 26 -0.15 -9.22 17.77
CA ASN A 26 -1.49 -9.39 17.22
C ASN A 26 -2.28 -8.07 17.29
N ALA A 27 -3.44 -8.02 16.63
CA ALA A 27 -4.23 -6.79 16.53
C ALA A 27 -4.56 -6.14 17.89
N LYS A 28 -4.80 -6.96 18.93
CA LYS A 28 -5.10 -6.46 20.28
C LYS A 28 -3.85 -5.88 20.96
N GLU A 29 -2.69 -6.49 20.75
CA GLU A 29 -1.42 -6.01 21.29
C GLU A 29 -0.94 -4.76 20.57
N GLU A 30 -1.19 -4.63 19.27
CA GLU A 30 -0.95 -3.40 18.50
C GLU A 30 -1.81 -2.24 19.00
N GLU A 31 -3.10 -2.50 19.29
CA GLU A 31 -4.01 -1.50 19.85
C GLU A 31 -3.54 -1.05 21.25
N GLN A 32 -3.19 -2.00 22.11
CA GLN A 32 -2.63 -1.69 23.43
C GLN A 32 -1.32 -0.90 23.33
N MET A 33 -0.43 -1.27 22.39
CA MET A 33 0.81 -0.54 22.16
C MET A 33 0.52 0.89 21.67
N ALA A 34 -0.46 1.08 20.78
CA ALA A 34 -0.85 2.41 20.31
C ALA A 34 -1.42 3.28 21.44
N GLU A 35 -2.25 2.71 22.31
CA GLU A 35 -2.77 3.40 23.50
C GLU A 35 -1.66 3.80 24.47
N GLU A 36 -0.71 2.91 24.74
CA GLU A 36 0.44 3.20 25.60
C GLU A 36 1.36 4.26 24.97
N ILE A 37 1.55 4.24 23.65
CA ILE A 37 2.31 5.28 22.93
C ILE A 37 1.59 6.63 23.00
N ALA A 38 0.27 6.65 22.91
CA ALA A 38 -0.52 7.88 22.99
C ALA A 38 -0.40 8.57 24.36
N LYS A 39 -0.10 7.82 25.42
CA LYS A 39 0.15 8.35 26.77
C LYS A 39 1.55 8.97 26.92
N LEU A 40 2.47 8.73 25.99
CA LEU A 40 3.83 9.27 26.06
C LEU A 40 3.89 10.75 25.63
N PRO A 41 4.90 11.50 26.12
CA PRO A 41 5.19 12.83 25.59
C PRO A 41 5.46 12.77 24.07
N LYS A 42 5.00 13.79 23.33
CA LYS A 42 5.11 13.86 21.85
C LYS A 42 6.53 13.58 21.33
N GLU A 43 7.54 14.01 22.06
CA GLU A 43 8.95 13.82 21.67
C GLU A 43 9.45 12.37 21.87
N GLU A 44 8.94 11.63 22.86
CA GLU A 44 9.23 10.20 23.01
C GLU A 44 8.40 9.37 22.01
N ALA A 45 7.13 9.72 21.82
CA ALA A 45 6.27 9.05 20.84
C ALA A 45 6.85 9.15 19.42
N LYS A 46 7.32 10.34 19.00
CA LYS A 46 7.99 10.52 17.69
C LYS A 46 9.22 9.63 17.52
N LYS A 47 9.99 9.35 18.59
CA LYS A 47 11.16 8.46 18.52
C LYS A 47 10.76 7.01 18.29
N LEU A 48 9.58 6.59 18.78
CA LEU A 48 9.02 5.27 18.53
C LEU A 48 8.50 5.13 17.09
N PHE A 49 7.85 6.17 16.55
CA PHE A 49 7.40 6.19 15.15
C PHE A 49 8.53 6.26 14.12
N LYS A 50 9.72 6.72 14.53
CA LYS A 50 10.93 6.67 13.69
C LYS A 50 11.50 5.25 13.54
N ASN A 51 11.02 4.29 14.33
CA ASN A 51 11.58 2.96 14.36
C ASN A 51 10.80 1.99 13.45
N PRO A 52 11.42 1.40 12.42
CA PRO A 52 10.76 1.26 11.14
C PRO A 52 10.54 -0.20 10.73
N ASN A 53 9.96 -1.04 11.59
CA ASN A 53 9.73 -2.44 11.16
C ASN A 53 8.26 -2.79 10.96
N VAL A 54 7.40 -2.64 11.98
CA VAL A 54 5.99 -3.06 11.82
C VAL A 54 5.22 -2.13 10.87
N TYR A 55 5.27 -0.81 11.12
CA TYR A 55 4.58 0.16 10.26
C TYR A 55 5.18 0.30 8.87
N TYR A 56 6.50 0.09 8.74
CA TYR A 56 7.19 0.14 7.46
C TYR A 56 6.81 -1.04 6.57
N GLU A 57 6.86 -2.26 7.09
CA GLU A 57 6.47 -3.45 6.31
C GLU A 57 4.97 -3.42 5.97
N LYS A 58 4.12 -2.95 6.88
CA LYS A 58 2.69 -2.71 6.60
C LYS A 58 2.51 -1.68 5.48
N GLY A 59 3.15 -0.52 5.58
CA GLY A 59 3.08 0.54 4.57
C GLY A 59 3.64 0.10 3.22
N LYS A 60 4.72 -0.69 3.22
CA LYS A 60 5.31 -1.28 2.01
C LYS A 60 4.36 -2.28 1.35
N LYS A 61 3.72 -3.16 2.13
CA LYS A 61 2.73 -4.11 1.62
C LYS A 61 1.53 -3.38 1.01
N GLU A 62 0.94 -2.44 1.73
CA GLU A 62 -0.17 -1.61 1.22
C GLU A 62 0.23 -0.82 -0.04
N GLY A 63 1.46 -0.29 -0.07
CA GLY A 63 1.98 0.42 -1.23
C GLY A 63 2.15 -0.47 -2.47
N ILE A 64 2.64 -1.70 -2.29
CA ILE A 64 2.78 -2.68 -3.37
C ILE A 64 1.40 -3.11 -3.88
N GLU A 65 0.46 -3.45 -3.00
CA GLU A 65 -0.89 -3.85 -3.38
C GLU A 65 -1.59 -2.75 -4.19
N LYS A 66 -1.59 -1.50 -3.68
CA LYS A 66 -2.16 -0.35 -4.40
C LYS A 66 -1.46 -0.10 -5.74
N GLY A 67 -0.13 -0.23 -5.78
CA GLY A 67 0.64 -0.03 -7.01
C GLY A 67 0.32 -1.07 -8.09
N ILE A 68 0.12 -2.34 -7.69
CA ILE A 68 -0.27 -3.42 -8.60
C ILE A 68 -1.68 -3.18 -9.14
N GLU A 69 -2.64 -2.85 -8.26
CA GLU A 69 -4.04 -2.59 -8.63
C GLU A 69 -4.12 -1.42 -9.63
N GLN A 70 -3.49 -0.28 -9.30
CA GLN A 70 -3.45 0.88 -10.19
C GLN A 70 -2.76 0.57 -11.52
N GLY A 71 -1.67 -0.21 -11.50
CA GLY A 71 -0.95 -0.59 -12.70
C GLY A 71 -1.77 -1.49 -13.62
N LEU A 72 -2.53 -2.42 -13.05
CA LEU A 72 -3.44 -3.30 -13.80
C LEU A 72 -4.58 -2.51 -14.44
N GLU A 73 -5.23 -1.63 -13.68
CA GLU A 73 -6.32 -0.77 -14.17
C GLU A 73 -5.85 0.13 -15.31
N GLN A 74 -4.72 0.82 -15.14
CA GLN A 74 -4.11 1.65 -16.19
C GLN A 74 -3.73 0.82 -17.42
N GLY A 75 -3.24 -0.40 -17.22
CA GLY A 75 -2.89 -1.33 -18.30
C GLY A 75 -4.11 -1.74 -19.12
N ILE A 76 -5.19 -2.16 -18.46
CA ILE A 76 -6.46 -2.55 -19.10
C ILE A 76 -7.04 -1.36 -19.86
N LYS A 77 -7.12 -0.18 -19.22
CA LYS A 77 -7.60 1.04 -19.86
C LYS A 77 -6.82 1.38 -21.13
N LYS A 78 -5.49 1.29 -21.09
CA LYS A 78 -4.63 1.51 -22.26
C LYS A 78 -4.92 0.53 -23.40
N VAL A 79 -5.18 -0.75 -23.08
CA VAL A 79 -5.56 -1.75 -24.09
C VAL A 79 -6.91 -1.39 -24.72
N ILE A 80 -7.92 -1.05 -23.91
CA ILE A 80 -9.26 -0.66 -24.38
C ILE A 80 -9.17 0.58 -25.28
N THR A 81 -8.46 1.64 -24.86
CA THR A 81 -8.22 2.85 -25.66
C THR A 81 -7.62 2.51 -27.04
N ASN A 82 -6.61 1.64 -27.07
CA ASN A 82 -5.99 1.23 -28.34
C ASN A 82 -6.93 0.43 -29.24
N MET A 83 -7.80 -0.39 -28.66
CA MET A 83 -8.80 -1.17 -29.41
C MET A 83 -9.90 -0.26 -29.97
N LEU A 84 -10.39 0.70 -29.18
CA LEU A 84 -11.35 1.70 -29.63
C LEU A 84 -10.80 2.52 -30.80
N GLN A 85 -9.55 3.00 -30.70
CA GLN A 85 -8.88 3.73 -31.79
C GLN A 85 -8.69 2.90 -33.06
N LYS A 86 -8.58 1.58 -32.93
CA LYS A 86 -8.48 0.65 -34.06
C LYS A 86 -9.85 0.25 -34.63
N GLY A 87 -10.95 0.73 -34.06
CA GLY A 87 -12.31 0.48 -34.53
C GLY A 87 -12.85 -0.91 -34.18
N PHE A 88 -12.34 -1.55 -33.12
CA PHE A 88 -12.95 -2.78 -32.60
C PHE A 88 -14.33 -2.50 -32.00
N SER A 89 -15.24 -3.47 -32.09
CA SER A 89 -16.57 -3.35 -31.48
C SER A 89 -16.50 -3.50 -29.96
N ASP A 90 -17.44 -2.89 -29.26
CA ASP A 90 -17.56 -2.96 -27.79
C ASP A 90 -17.72 -4.40 -27.29
N GLU A 91 -18.32 -5.27 -28.11
CA GLU A 91 -18.49 -6.70 -27.82
C GLU A 91 -17.14 -7.42 -27.73
N ILE A 92 -16.27 -7.21 -28.72
CA ILE A 92 -14.92 -7.80 -28.73
C ILE A 92 -14.08 -7.19 -27.60
N ILE A 93 -14.22 -5.89 -27.35
CA ILE A 93 -13.48 -5.21 -26.29
C ILE A 93 -13.88 -5.79 -24.93
N ALA A 94 -15.17 -5.93 -24.64
CA ALA A 94 -15.66 -6.51 -23.39
C ALA A 94 -15.18 -7.97 -23.20
N GLU A 95 -15.24 -8.78 -24.26
CA GLU A 95 -14.78 -10.18 -24.22
C GLU A 95 -13.27 -10.29 -23.93
N VAL A 96 -12.44 -9.47 -24.59
CA VAL A 96 -10.97 -9.57 -24.49
C VAL A 96 -10.43 -8.92 -23.22
N SER A 97 -10.98 -7.77 -22.82
CA SER A 97 -10.49 -7.02 -21.66
C SER A 97 -11.14 -7.44 -20.34
N GLY A 98 -12.24 -8.21 -20.39
CA GLY A 98 -12.96 -8.68 -19.21
C GLY A 98 -13.72 -7.58 -18.47
N VAL A 99 -13.85 -6.39 -19.05
CA VAL A 99 -14.62 -5.28 -18.47
C VAL A 99 -16.05 -5.27 -19.03
N ASP A 100 -16.96 -4.66 -18.27
CA ASP A 100 -18.34 -4.47 -18.72
C ASP A 100 -18.47 -3.33 -19.76
N ARG A 101 -19.65 -3.25 -20.38
CA ARG A 101 -19.94 -2.17 -21.33
C ARG A 101 -19.95 -0.79 -20.70
N GLU A 102 -20.23 -0.68 -19.40
CA GLU A 102 -20.28 0.62 -18.72
C GLU A 102 -18.88 1.24 -18.61
N GLU A 103 -17.87 0.42 -18.34
CA GLU A 103 -16.46 0.82 -18.30
C GLU A 103 -15.96 1.26 -19.68
N ILE A 104 -16.35 0.53 -20.73
CA ILE A 104 -16.02 0.93 -22.12
C ILE A 104 -16.64 2.29 -22.45
N GLU A 105 -17.91 2.51 -22.09
CA GLU A 105 -18.59 3.79 -22.30
C GLU A 105 -17.98 4.94 -21.46
N ARG A 106 -17.53 4.67 -20.24
CA ARG A 106 -16.75 5.63 -19.43
C ARG A 106 -15.48 6.03 -20.15
N ILE A 107 -14.71 5.06 -20.65
CA ILE A 107 -13.45 5.32 -21.36
C ILE A 107 -13.69 6.09 -22.66
N LYS A 108 -14.74 5.76 -23.42
CA LYS A 108 -15.11 6.53 -24.63
C LYS A 108 -15.40 7.99 -24.31
N LYS A 109 -16.18 8.26 -23.26
CA LYS A 109 -16.49 9.63 -22.80
C LYS A 109 -15.24 10.40 -22.41
N GLU A 110 -14.28 9.75 -21.74
CA GLU A 110 -13.00 10.39 -21.42
C GLU A 110 -12.11 10.64 -22.63
N MET A 111 -12.30 9.86 -23.71
CA MET A 111 -11.58 10.01 -24.98
C MET A 111 -12.28 10.96 -25.96
N ASP A 112 -13.42 11.56 -25.59
CA ASP A 112 -14.30 12.33 -26.47
C ASP A 112 -14.73 11.55 -27.74
N LEU A 113 -14.88 10.22 -27.62
CA LEU A 113 -15.34 9.29 -28.68
C LEU A 113 -16.84 8.99 -28.58
#